data_AF-A0A0F9XLV6-F1
#
_entry.id   AF-A0A0F9XLV6-F1
#
_cell.length_a   1.000
_cell.length_b   1.000
_cell.length_c   1.000
_cell.angle_alpha   90.00
_cell.angle_beta   90.00
_cell.angle_gamma   90.00
#
_symmetry.space_group_name_H-M   'P 1'
#
loop_
_entity.id
_entity.type
_entity.pdbx_description
1 polymer ?
#
loop_
_entity_poly.entity_id
_entity_poly.type
_entity_poly.pdbx_seq_one_letter_code
_entity_poly.pdbx_strand_id
1 'polypeptide(L)'
;MNKRKSYVYKITGMALMAMVISSCSSDDDDDDLGNWIDKSVFDGSARSSISGFTIDNVGYMGVGYDGDDYLASFWAYDIEGDYWSQKADFPGVARNAAVGFEVDGTGYIGSGYDGVDELTDFYSYNTAANTWTEIASLPTARRSAVGFGANSFGFVGTGYDGENDRKDFWKYNPTNDTWVELVGFGGNKRRSATTFTIDGLVYLGTGVSNGVYLDDFWVFDPTTESWTKKLELDEEDEYAVARSNAVGFTVNGYGYIACGELGGATNTVWEYDPSSDEWDQKTSFEGATRQDAIAFSNGSRVFIGMGRTGTLYLDDLDEFFPLDEYEEED
;
A
#
# COMPACT_ATOMS: atom_id res chain seq x y z
N MET A 1 12.15 53.87 -92.36
CA MET A 1 13.05 52.95 -91.63
C MET A 1 12.90 53.19 -90.13
N ASN A 2 11.93 52.51 -89.51
CA ASN A 2 11.52 52.78 -88.13
C ASN A 2 12.09 51.72 -87.17
N LYS A 3 12.84 52.23 -86.19
CA LYS A 3 13.48 51.54 -85.07
C LYS A 3 12.41 50.97 -84.13
N ARG A 4 12.46 49.67 -83.81
CA ARG A 4 11.78 49.10 -82.62
C ARG A 4 12.79 49.01 -81.48
N LYS A 5 12.54 49.75 -80.40
CA LYS A 5 13.27 49.70 -79.14
C LYS A 5 12.75 48.52 -78.31
N SER A 6 13.68 47.75 -77.76
CA SER A 6 13.46 46.69 -76.78
C SER A 6 13.06 47.30 -75.43
N TYR A 7 12.00 46.78 -74.81
CA TYR A 7 11.66 46.98 -73.40
C TYR A 7 11.59 45.59 -72.77
N VAL A 8 12.51 45.29 -71.85
CA VAL A 8 12.40 44.18 -70.91
C VAL A 8 12.37 44.80 -69.52
N TYR A 9 11.23 44.65 -68.84
CA TYR A 9 11.02 45.08 -67.47
C TYR A 9 11.84 44.18 -66.52
N LYS A 10 12.57 44.80 -65.57
CA LYS A 10 13.11 44.12 -64.39
C LYS A 10 11.95 43.84 -63.44
N ILE A 11 11.69 42.57 -63.13
CA ILE A 11 10.80 42.16 -62.05
C ILE A 11 11.64 42.06 -60.78
N THR A 12 11.35 42.92 -59.82
CA THR A 12 11.90 42.86 -58.45
C THR A 12 11.16 41.76 -57.70
N GLY A 13 11.84 40.67 -57.35
CA GLY A 13 11.28 39.62 -56.51
C GLY A 13 11.27 40.06 -55.04
N MET A 14 10.09 40.18 -54.46
CA MET A 14 9.89 40.39 -53.03
C MET A 14 9.55 39.01 -52.44
N ALA A 15 10.49 38.42 -51.69
CA ALA A 15 10.26 37.15 -51.00
C ALA A 15 9.38 37.41 -49.78
N LEU A 16 8.12 36.95 -49.83
CA LEU A 16 7.26 36.87 -48.66
C LEU A 16 7.57 35.54 -47.95
N MET A 17 8.22 35.62 -46.79
CA MET A 17 8.43 34.49 -45.91
C MET A 17 7.12 34.26 -45.15
N ALA A 18 6.35 33.25 -45.54
CA ALA A 18 5.16 32.83 -44.81
C ALA A 18 5.62 32.12 -43.52
N MET A 19 5.47 32.80 -42.38
CA MET A 19 5.57 32.12 -41.08
C MET A 19 4.33 31.26 -40.90
N VAL A 20 4.53 29.94 -40.91
CA VAL A 20 3.53 28.99 -40.43
C VAL A 20 3.60 29.07 -38.91
N ILE A 21 2.64 29.76 -38.31
CA ILE A 21 2.39 29.68 -36.87
C ILE A 21 1.72 28.32 -36.65
N SER A 22 2.51 27.34 -36.24
CA SER A 22 2.00 26.09 -35.66
C SER A 22 1.42 26.45 -34.30
N SER A 23 0.11 26.61 -34.24
CA SER A 23 -0.64 26.60 -32.99
C SER A 23 -0.65 25.15 -32.52
N CYS A 24 0.31 24.76 -31.69
CA CYS A 24 0.15 23.57 -30.88
C CYS A 24 -0.85 23.96 -29.77
N SER A 25 -2.13 23.59 -29.94
CA SER A 25 -2.96 23.34 -28.77
C SER A 25 -2.48 22.00 -28.23
N SER A 26 -1.65 22.05 -27.19
CA SER A 26 -1.47 20.91 -26.29
C SER A 26 -2.73 20.87 -25.43
N ASP A 27 -3.81 20.35 -26.00
CA ASP A 27 -4.88 19.76 -25.21
C ASP A 27 -4.45 18.30 -25.05
N ASP A 28 -3.47 18.09 -24.17
CA ASP A 28 -3.18 16.78 -23.61
C ASP A 28 -4.20 16.61 -22.48
N ASP A 29 -5.45 16.33 -22.85
CA ASP A 29 -6.44 15.78 -21.94
C ASP A 29 -6.06 14.30 -21.73
N ASP A 30 -4.91 14.05 -21.08
CA ASP A 30 -4.68 12.76 -20.44
C ASP A 30 -5.59 12.78 -19.20
N ASP A 31 -6.77 12.18 -19.32
CA ASP A 31 -7.69 12.09 -18.20
C ASP A 31 -7.01 11.32 -17.06
N ASP A 32 -6.63 12.03 -16.00
CA ASP A 32 -5.98 11.43 -14.83
C ASP A 32 -6.90 10.34 -14.25
N LEU A 33 -6.42 9.10 -14.22
CA LEU A 33 -7.21 7.95 -13.77
C LEU A 33 -7.07 7.69 -12.27
N GLY A 34 -8.21 7.37 -11.66
CA GLY A 34 -8.36 7.05 -10.24
C GLY A 34 -9.35 8.00 -9.59
N ASN A 35 -10.51 7.49 -9.18
CA ASN A 35 -11.48 8.26 -8.39
C ASN A 35 -11.58 7.71 -6.97
N TRP A 36 -11.91 8.55 -6.00
CA TRP A 36 -12.14 8.18 -4.61
C TRP A 36 -13.56 8.52 -4.18
N ILE A 37 -14.22 7.60 -3.48
CA ILE A 37 -15.57 7.82 -2.98
C ILE A 37 -15.62 7.56 -1.47
N ASP A 38 -16.04 8.56 -0.72
CA ASP A 38 -16.30 8.48 0.72
C ASP A 38 -17.23 7.31 1.07
N LYS A 39 -16.89 6.62 2.16
CA LYS A 39 -17.67 5.53 2.77
C LYS A 39 -17.98 5.81 4.22
N SER A 40 -18.65 4.86 4.87
CA SER A 40 -19.00 4.99 6.28
C SER A 40 -17.78 5.21 7.14
N VAL A 41 -17.79 6.37 7.79
CA VAL A 41 -16.86 6.76 8.84
C VAL A 41 -16.83 5.69 9.92
N PHE A 42 -15.64 5.44 10.45
CA PHE A 42 -15.43 4.44 11.47
C PHE A 42 -16.13 4.81 12.79
N ASP A 43 -16.93 3.88 13.32
CA ASP A 43 -17.70 4.08 14.56
C ASP A 43 -16.86 4.11 15.85
N GLY A 44 -15.58 3.74 15.78
CA GLY A 44 -14.67 3.72 16.92
C GLY A 44 -13.77 4.96 17.03
N SER A 45 -12.80 4.92 17.94
CA SER A 45 -11.79 6.00 18.06
C SER A 45 -10.87 6.02 16.84
N ALA A 46 -10.70 7.20 16.23
CA ALA A 46 -9.71 7.48 15.19
C ALA A 46 -8.32 6.98 15.62
N ARG A 47 -7.58 6.32 14.72
CA ARG A 47 -6.35 5.61 15.12
C ARG A 47 -5.39 5.36 13.97
N SER A 48 -4.14 5.06 14.31
CA SER A 48 -3.09 4.69 13.36
C SER A 48 -2.36 3.41 13.78
N SER A 49 -1.49 2.93 12.89
CA SER A 49 -0.60 1.78 13.12
C SER A 49 -1.40 0.54 13.51
N ILE A 50 -2.51 0.38 12.79
CA ILE A 50 -3.52 -0.66 12.94
C ILE A 50 -3.00 -1.96 12.36
N SER A 51 -3.56 -3.08 12.80
CA SER A 51 -3.37 -4.37 12.14
C SER A 51 -4.71 -4.94 11.70
N GLY A 52 -4.72 -5.61 10.55
CA GLY A 52 -5.95 -6.07 9.93
C GLY A 52 -5.71 -7.06 8.82
N PHE A 53 -6.81 -7.54 8.25
CA PHE A 53 -6.85 -8.48 7.14
C PHE A 53 -8.24 -8.41 6.48
N THR A 54 -8.37 -8.91 5.26
CA THR A 54 -9.67 -9.02 4.58
C THR A 54 -10.03 -10.49 4.42
N ILE A 55 -11.27 -10.87 4.78
CA ILE A 55 -11.83 -12.21 4.52
C ILE A 55 -13.12 -12.01 3.75
N ASP A 56 -13.19 -12.56 2.54
CA ASP A 56 -14.29 -12.36 1.61
C ASP A 56 -14.60 -10.85 1.41
N ASN A 57 -15.84 -10.42 1.65
CA ASN A 57 -16.28 -9.01 1.55
C ASN A 57 -16.26 -8.28 2.90
N VAL A 58 -15.38 -8.68 3.82
CA VAL A 58 -15.30 -8.06 5.14
C VAL A 58 -13.86 -7.68 5.47
N GLY A 59 -13.61 -6.39 5.62
CA GLY A 59 -12.37 -5.86 6.14
C GLY A 59 -12.36 -5.94 7.66
N TYR A 60 -11.34 -6.55 8.26
CA TYR A 60 -11.19 -6.63 9.71
C TYR A 60 -9.99 -5.83 10.15
N MET A 61 -10.16 -5.06 11.23
CA MET A 61 -9.08 -4.28 11.79
C MET A 61 -9.22 -4.11 13.29
N GLY A 62 -8.09 -3.93 13.95
CA GLY A 62 -8.09 -3.49 15.33
C GLY A 62 -6.67 -3.27 15.81
N VAL A 63 -6.53 -3.30 17.13
CA VAL A 63 -5.35 -2.74 17.80
C VAL A 63 -5.10 -1.30 17.31
N GLY A 64 -3.88 -0.78 17.45
CA GLY A 64 -3.50 0.56 17.00
C GLY A 64 -3.33 1.55 18.15
N TYR A 65 -3.14 2.81 17.79
CA TYR A 65 -2.91 3.92 18.72
C TYR A 65 -3.75 5.13 18.29
N ASP A 66 -4.46 5.75 19.22
CA ASP A 66 -5.34 6.91 18.96
C ASP A 66 -4.74 8.26 19.34
N GLY A 67 -3.47 8.26 19.76
CA GLY A 67 -2.77 9.45 20.24
C GLY A 67 -2.66 9.54 21.75
N ASP A 68 -3.44 8.74 22.48
CA ASP A 68 -3.38 8.67 23.94
C ASP A 68 -3.17 7.22 24.40
N ASP A 69 -3.98 6.28 23.91
CA ASP A 69 -4.01 4.89 24.36
C ASP A 69 -3.67 3.90 23.24
N TYR A 70 -2.94 2.83 23.61
CA TYR A 70 -2.88 1.63 22.80
C TYR A 70 -4.20 0.88 22.90
N LEU A 71 -4.66 0.33 21.78
CA LEU A 71 -6.00 -0.23 21.68
C LEU A 71 -5.96 -1.76 21.56
N ALA A 72 -7.02 -2.40 22.04
CA ALA A 72 -7.32 -3.82 21.82
C ALA A 72 -8.67 -4.03 21.12
N SER A 73 -9.42 -2.94 20.88
CA SER A 73 -10.71 -3.04 20.20
C SER A 73 -10.56 -3.57 18.78
N PHE A 74 -11.49 -4.43 18.37
CA PHE A 74 -11.49 -5.10 17.08
C PHE A 74 -12.82 -4.91 16.37
N TRP A 75 -12.76 -4.65 15.07
CA TRP A 75 -13.86 -4.16 14.25
C TRP A 75 -13.86 -4.82 12.88
N ALA A 76 -15.03 -4.90 12.29
CA ALA A 76 -15.21 -5.35 10.92
C ALA A 76 -16.04 -4.36 10.12
N TYR A 77 -15.60 -4.07 8.91
CA TYR A 77 -16.28 -3.28 7.90
C TYR A 77 -16.91 -4.22 6.86
N ASP A 78 -18.23 -4.14 6.71
CA ASP A 78 -18.97 -4.85 5.66
C ASP A 78 -18.88 -4.04 4.36
N ILE A 79 -18.14 -4.55 3.38
CA ILE A 79 -17.86 -3.85 2.12
C ILE A 79 -19.14 -3.61 1.29
N GLU A 80 -20.09 -4.55 1.34
CA GLU A 80 -21.32 -4.49 0.54
C GLU A 80 -22.39 -3.64 1.23
N GLY A 81 -22.47 -3.76 2.55
CA GLY A 81 -23.42 -3.02 3.37
C GLY A 81 -22.98 -1.60 3.70
N ASP A 82 -21.68 -1.30 3.58
CA ASP A 82 -21.08 -0.02 3.97
C ASP A 82 -21.41 0.30 5.43
N TYR A 83 -20.97 -0.54 6.36
CA TYR A 83 -21.11 -0.28 7.79
C TYR A 83 -20.06 -1.01 8.63
N TRP A 84 -19.75 -0.42 9.79
CA TRP A 84 -18.86 -1.00 10.78
C TRP A 84 -19.62 -1.82 11.83
N SER A 85 -18.93 -2.82 12.39
CA SER A 85 -19.45 -3.59 13.51
C SER A 85 -18.32 -3.99 14.46
N GLN A 86 -18.52 -3.72 15.75
CA GLN A 86 -17.57 -4.17 16.77
C GLN A 86 -17.59 -5.69 16.89
N LYS A 87 -16.42 -6.30 17.01
CA LYS A 87 -16.19 -7.73 17.19
C LYS A 87 -15.63 -8.01 18.57
N ALA A 88 -15.33 -9.27 18.85
CA ALA A 88 -14.60 -9.62 20.06
C ALA A 88 -13.24 -8.94 20.04
N ASP A 89 -12.97 -8.16 21.08
CA ASP A 89 -11.70 -7.47 21.26
C ASP A 89 -10.53 -8.45 21.21
N PHE A 90 -9.40 -7.96 20.71
CA PHE A 90 -8.16 -8.71 20.68
C PHE A 90 -7.72 -9.07 22.12
N PRO A 91 -7.45 -10.34 22.43
CA PRO A 91 -7.28 -10.80 23.81
C PRO A 91 -5.88 -10.52 24.39
N GLY A 92 -4.89 -10.25 23.55
CA GLY A 92 -3.55 -9.88 23.99
C GLY A 92 -3.50 -8.46 24.57
N VAL A 93 -2.34 -8.07 25.10
CA VAL A 93 -2.13 -6.67 25.55
C VAL A 93 -2.43 -5.69 24.42
N ALA A 94 -3.03 -4.54 24.77
CA ALA A 94 -3.30 -3.47 23.81
C ALA A 94 -1.99 -2.96 23.20
N ARG A 95 -1.98 -2.72 21.88
CA ARG A 95 -0.73 -2.51 21.14
C ARG A 95 -0.94 -1.77 19.84
N ASN A 96 0.13 -1.34 19.19
CA ASN A 96 0.12 -0.89 17.80
C ASN A 96 1.20 -1.59 16.97
N ALA A 97 1.26 -1.27 15.67
CA ALA A 97 2.28 -1.76 14.73
C ALA A 97 2.42 -3.30 14.73
N ALA A 98 1.32 -3.99 15.02
CA ALA A 98 1.21 -5.44 14.96
C ALA A 98 1.10 -5.93 13.51
N VAL A 99 1.25 -7.24 13.33
CA VAL A 99 1.19 -7.89 12.02
C VAL A 99 -0.13 -8.63 11.88
N GLY A 100 -0.78 -8.43 10.73
CA GLY A 100 -2.07 -9.02 10.41
C GLY A 100 -1.99 -9.72 9.05
N PHE A 101 -2.59 -10.90 8.94
CA PHE A 101 -2.72 -11.62 7.67
C PHE A 101 -3.89 -12.60 7.71
N GLU A 102 -4.28 -13.11 6.55
CA GLU A 102 -5.34 -14.10 6.36
C GLU A 102 -4.74 -15.38 5.78
N VAL A 103 -5.25 -16.54 6.19
CA VAL A 103 -4.94 -17.84 5.58
C VAL A 103 -6.21 -18.70 5.58
N ASP A 104 -6.66 -19.11 4.40
CA ASP A 104 -7.80 -20.03 4.18
C ASP A 104 -9.07 -19.67 4.99
N GLY A 105 -9.47 -18.41 4.95
CA GLY A 105 -10.63 -17.83 5.62
C GLY A 105 -10.43 -17.55 7.12
N THR A 106 -9.21 -17.71 7.62
CA THR A 106 -8.86 -17.44 9.03
C THR A 106 -7.95 -16.23 9.12
N GLY A 107 -8.31 -15.28 9.97
CA GLY A 107 -7.48 -14.10 10.22
C GLY A 107 -6.51 -14.31 11.38
N TYR A 108 -5.36 -13.67 11.31
CA TYR A 108 -4.31 -13.76 12.33
C TYR A 108 -3.80 -12.37 12.67
N ILE A 109 -3.63 -12.08 13.97
CA ILE A 109 -2.96 -10.88 14.46
C ILE A 109 -2.00 -11.27 15.58
N GLY A 110 -0.82 -10.67 15.57
CA GLY A 110 0.17 -10.86 16.62
C GLY A 110 1.33 -9.90 16.49
N SER A 111 2.33 -10.06 17.36
CA SER A 111 3.47 -9.15 17.48
C SER A 111 3.02 -7.71 17.79
N GLY A 112 3.79 -6.69 17.44
CA GLY A 112 3.50 -5.28 17.71
C GLY A 112 4.22 -4.73 18.92
N TYR A 113 3.74 -3.59 19.41
CA TYR A 113 4.35 -2.80 20.48
C TYR A 113 3.30 -2.28 21.46
N ASP A 114 3.51 -2.50 22.75
CA ASP A 114 2.58 -2.09 23.82
C ASP A 114 2.95 -0.76 24.50
N GLY A 115 3.96 -0.05 23.98
CA GLY A 115 4.52 1.14 24.61
C GLY A 115 5.74 0.88 25.47
N VAL A 116 6.10 -0.38 25.69
CA VAL A 116 7.29 -0.80 26.44
C VAL A 116 8.12 -1.78 25.64
N ASP A 117 7.51 -2.89 25.21
CA ASP A 117 8.19 -4.04 24.62
C ASP A 117 7.63 -4.38 23.22
N GLU A 118 8.51 -4.84 22.32
CA GLU A 118 8.10 -5.58 21.14
C GLU A 118 7.59 -6.98 21.52
N LEU A 119 6.51 -7.42 20.87
CA LEU A 119 5.76 -8.61 21.28
C LEU A 119 5.96 -9.78 20.32
N THR A 120 5.69 -10.99 20.81
CA THR A 120 5.83 -12.26 20.07
C THR A 120 4.53 -13.06 19.96
N ASP A 121 3.54 -12.80 20.81
CA ASP A 121 2.28 -13.54 20.85
C ASP A 121 1.47 -13.36 19.56
N PHE A 122 0.75 -14.41 19.19
CA PHE A 122 -0.09 -14.46 17.99
C PHE A 122 -1.41 -15.12 18.31
N TYR A 123 -2.46 -14.68 17.61
CA TYR A 123 -3.82 -15.18 17.79
C TYR A 123 -4.47 -15.38 16.43
N SER A 124 -5.27 -16.44 16.33
CA SER A 124 -6.18 -16.68 15.20
C SER A 124 -7.60 -16.24 15.55
N TYR A 125 -8.31 -15.69 14.59
CA TYR A 125 -9.67 -15.22 14.72
C TYR A 125 -10.65 -16.11 13.96
N ASN A 126 -11.64 -16.63 14.68
CA ASN A 126 -12.74 -17.39 14.10
C ASN A 126 -13.93 -16.44 13.83
N THR A 127 -14.19 -16.16 12.56
CA THR A 127 -15.26 -15.25 12.12
C THR A 127 -16.67 -15.76 12.47
N ALA A 128 -16.89 -17.08 12.42
CA ALA A 128 -18.19 -17.70 12.71
C ALA A 128 -18.54 -17.66 14.21
N ALA A 129 -17.54 -17.84 15.07
CA ALA A 129 -17.72 -17.82 16.51
C ALA A 129 -17.54 -16.41 17.13
N ASN A 130 -16.93 -15.47 16.40
CA ASN A 130 -16.49 -14.18 16.91
C ASN A 130 -15.59 -14.36 18.15
N THR A 131 -14.55 -15.18 18.00
CA THR A 131 -13.63 -15.51 19.10
C THR A 131 -12.19 -15.61 18.62
N TRP A 132 -11.27 -15.21 19.48
CA TRP A 132 -9.83 -15.37 19.31
C TRP A 132 -9.31 -16.63 20.00
N THR A 133 -8.27 -17.23 19.43
CA THR A 133 -7.51 -18.34 20.03
C THR A 133 -6.02 -17.99 19.97
N GLU A 134 -5.34 -18.05 21.11
CA GLU A 134 -3.87 -17.92 21.15
C GLU A 134 -3.23 -19.11 20.42
N ILE A 135 -2.24 -18.82 19.58
CA ILE A 135 -1.50 -19.79 18.78
C ILE A 135 -0.01 -19.67 19.07
N ALA A 136 0.83 -20.49 18.43
CA ALA A 136 2.27 -20.43 18.62
C ALA A 136 2.81 -19.01 18.39
N SER A 137 3.55 -18.50 19.36
CA SER A 137 4.21 -17.20 19.28
C SER A 137 5.28 -17.18 18.19
N LEU A 138 5.46 -16.03 17.54
CA LEU A 138 6.58 -15.80 16.65
C LEU A 138 7.89 -15.91 17.46
N PRO A 139 8.91 -16.68 17.02
CA PRO A 139 10.11 -16.90 17.82
C PRO A 139 10.96 -15.66 18.11
N THR A 140 10.71 -14.54 17.43
CA THR A 140 11.39 -13.27 17.65
C THR A 140 10.37 -12.15 17.75
N ALA A 141 10.60 -11.21 18.68
CA ALA A 141 9.73 -10.06 18.84
C ALA A 141 9.81 -9.15 17.60
N ARG A 142 8.68 -8.56 17.22
CA ARG A 142 8.59 -7.71 16.02
C ARG A 142 7.55 -6.62 16.19
N ARG A 143 7.83 -5.43 15.65
CA ARG A 143 6.82 -4.42 15.28
C ARG A 143 7.11 -3.86 13.91
N SER A 144 6.08 -3.29 13.27
CA SER A 144 6.19 -2.70 11.92
C SER A 144 6.78 -3.68 10.90
N ALA A 145 6.50 -4.97 11.07
CA ALA A 145 6.85 -6.05 10.15
C ALA A 145 5.73 -6.19 9.10
N VAL A 146 6.03 -6.90 8.02
CA VAL A 146 5.03 -7.28 7.01
C VAL A 146 4.50 -8.67 7.33
N GLY A 147 3.22 -8.90 7.03
CA GLY A 147 2.57 -10.19 7.13
C GLY A 147 1.71 -10.47 5.91
N PHE A 148 1.71 -11.71 5.43
CA PHE A 148 0.85 -12.13 4.33
C PHE A 148 0.55 -13.63 4.40
N GLY A 149 -0.59 -14.03 3.82
CA GLY A 149 -0.91 -15.43 3.58
C GLY A 149 -0.59 -15.84 2.15
N ALA A 150 -0.05 -17.05 1.97
CA ALA A 150 0.13 -17.64 0.66
C ALA A 150 0.24 -19.17 0.76
N ASN A 151 -0.29 -19.90 -0.23
CA ASN A 151 -0.23 -21.37 -0.28
C ASN A 151 -0.65 -22.08 1.03
N SER A 152 -1.70 -21.60 1.72
CA SER A 152 -2.17 -22.12 3.01
C SER A 152 -1.19 -21.95 4.18
N PHE A 153 -0.25 -21.00 4.10
CA PHE A 153 0.69 -20.66 5.16
C PHE A 153 0.66 -19.15 5.43
N GLY A 154 0.99 -18.77 6.66
CA GLY A 154 1.26 -17.38 7.02
C GLY A 154 2.76 -17.08 6.91
N PHE A 155 3.12 -15.85 6.56
CA PHE A 155 4.50 -15.41 6.50
C PHE A 155 4.64 -14.08 7.24
N VAL A 156 5.68 -13.95 8.06
CA VAL A 156 6.01 -12.72 8.78
C VAL A 156 7.49 -12.44 8.62
N GLY A 157 7.84 -11.23 8.22
CA GLY A 157 9.24 -10.85 8.04
C GLY A 157 9.45 -9.36 8.11
N THR A 158 10.71 -8.94 7.99
CA THR A 158 11.12 -7.53 8.21
C THR A 158 10.78 -7.07 9.64
N GLY A 159 10.64 -5.77 9.87
CA GLY A 159 10.25 -5.17 11.14
C GLY A 159 11.43 -4.88 12.07
N TYR A 160 11.11 -4.32 13.23
CA TYR A 160 12.06 -3.98 14.29
C TYR A 160 11.82 -4.87 15.50
N ASP A 161 12.89 -5.37 16.12
CA ASP A 161 12.83 -6.34 17.23
C ASP A 161 13.20 -5.75 18.61
N GLY A 162 13.29 -4.43 18.72
CA GLY A 162 13.78 -3.73 19.91
C GLY A 162 15.26 -3.34 19.86
N GLU A 163 16.03 -3.89 18.91
CA GLU A 163 17.46 -3.58 18.74
C GLU A 163 17.81 -3.24 17.29
N ASN A 164 17.30 -4.01 16.33
CA ASN A 164 17.65 -3.95 14.92
C ASN A 164 16.42 -4.10 14.02
N ASP A 165 16.46 -3.40 12.88
CA ASP A 165 15.61 -3.79 11.75
C ASP A 165 16.00 -5.20 11.29
N ARG A 166 15.06 -5.91 10.67
CA ARG A 166 15.20 -7.32 10.32
C ARG A 166 14.93 -7.56 8.84
N LYS A 167 15.34 -8.72 8.32
CA LYS A 167 15.08 -9.18 6.94
C LYS A 167 14.84 -10.68 6.80
N ASP A 168 14.96 -11.41 7.90
CA ASP A 168 14.50 -12.78 8.01
C ASP A 168 12.98 -12.84 7.84
N PHE A 169 12.52 -13.99 7.38
CA PHE A 169 11.12 -14.33 7.21
C PHE A 169 10.83 -15.62 7.96
N TRP A 170 9.64 -15.71 8.54
CA TRP A 170 9.15 -16.86 9.26
C TRP A 170 7.87 -17.35 8.60
N LYS A 171 7.76 -18.65 8.42
CA LYS A 171 6.60 -19.34 7.85
C LYS A 171 5.81 -20.02 8.95
N TYR A 172 4.54 -19.67 9.08
CA TYR A 172 3.57 -20.30 9.98
C TYR A 172 2.79 -21.38 9.25
N ASN A 173 2.68 -22.55 9.89
CA ASN A 173 1.82 -23.64 9.46
C ASN A 173 0.62 -23.78 10.41
N PRO A 174 -0.59 -23.37 9.98
CA PRO A 174 -1.80 -23.48 10.80
C PRO A 174 -2.19 -24.93 11.15
N THR A 175 -1.77 -25.92 10.36
CA THR A 175 -2.16 -27.34 10.59
C THR A 175 -1.50 -27.93 11.83
N ASN A 176 -0.27 -27.52 12.13
CA ASN A 176 0.50 -28.05 13.25
C ASN A 176 0.92 -26.98 14.27
N ASP A 177 0.48 -25.74 14.08
CA ASP A 177 0.76 -24.60 14.93
C ASP A 177 2.26 -24.38 15.18
N THR A 178 3.04 -24.25 14.09
CA THR A 178 4.49 -24.04 14.17
C THR A 178 5.00 -22.97 13.23
N TRP A 179 6.06 -22.30 13.68
CA TRP A 179 6.85 -21.37 12.87
C TRP A 179 8.19 -22.00 12.46
N VAL A 180 8.61 -21.74 11.24
CA VAL A 180 9.93 -22.12 10.72
C VAL A 180 10.58 -20.90 10.06
N GLU A 181 11.86 -20.65 10.37
CA GLU A 181 12.63 -19.59 9.73
C GLU A 181 12.94 -19.96 8.28
N LEU A 182 12.76 -19.00 7.38
CA LEU A 182 13.11 -19.08 5.97
C LEU A 182 14.34 -18.24 5.67
N VAL A 183 14.96 -18.51 4.53
CA VAL A 183 15.95 -17.60 3.96
C VAL A 183 15.25 -16.30 3.59
N GLY A 184 15.68 -15.20 4.20
CA GLY A 184 15.19 -13.85 3.86
C GLY A 184 15.57 -13.42 2.44
N PHE A 185 15.10 -12.25 2.04
CA PHE A 185 15.39 -11.69 0.73
C PHE A 185 16.82 -11.09 0.63
N GLY A 186 17.29 -10.88 -0.60
CA GLY A 186 18.66 -10.43 -0.89
C GLY A 186 18.96 -8.96 -0.53
N GLY A 187 17.94 -8.20 -0.14
CA GLY A 187 18.03 -6.77 0.15
C GLY A 187 18.45 -6.43 1.58
N ASN A 188 18.17 -5.17 1.95
CA ASN A 188 18.50 -4.62 3.27
C ASN A 188 17.42 -4.90 4.31
N LYS A 189 17.83 -4.98 5.58
CA LYS A 189 16.91 -5.00 6.73
C LYS A 189 15.99 -3.78 6.70
N ARG A 190 14.73 -3.92 7.10
CA ARG A 190 13.76 -2.83 7.06
C ARG A 190 12.60 -3.00 8.02
N ARG A 191 11.89 -1.91 8.28
CA ARG A 191 10.58 -1.89 8.94
C ARG A 191 9.63 -0.95 8.19
N SER A 192 8.33 -1.02 8.51
CA SER A 192 7.29 -0.20 7.88
C SER A 192 7.28 -0.32 6.36
N ALA A 193 7.62 -1.52 5.88
CA ALA A 193 7.54 -1.92 4.48
C ALA A 193 6.11 -2.33 4.13
N THR A 194 5.87 -2.55 2.85
CA THR A 194 4.54 -2.78 2.29
C THR A 194 4.56 -4.00 1.39
N THR A 195 3.45 -4.75 1.38
CA THR A 195 3.26 -5.90 0.48
C THR A 195 1.93 -5.82 -0.24
N PHE A 196 1.87 -6.41 -1.44
CA PHE A 196 0.64 -6.70 -2.18
C PHE A 196 0.80 -8.03 -2.94
N THR A 197 -0.30 -8.61 -3.44
CA THR A 197 -0.29 -9.96 -4.02
C THR A 197 -0.95 -9.97 -5.39
N ILE A 198 -0.19 -10.31 -6.44
CA ILE A 198 -0.70 -10.45 -7.80
C ILE A 198 -0.49 -11.90 -8.25
N ASP A 199 -1.55 -12.56 -8.73
CA ASP A 199 -1.50 -13.92 -9.26
C ASP A 199 -0.79 -14.94 -8.34
N GLY A 200 -0.97 -14.76 -7.02
CA GLY A 200 -0.36 -15.62 -5.99
C GLY A 200 1.12 -15.34 -5.69
N LEU A 201 1.74 -14.36 -6.36
CA LEU A 201 3.07 -13.85 -6.05
C LEU A 201 2.98 -12.65 -5.12
N VAL A 202 3.85 -12.59 -4.12
CA VAL A 202 3.83 -11.52 -3.12
C VAL A 202 4.95 -10.54 -3.40
N TYR A 203 4.60 -9.28 -3.59
CA TYR A 203 5.54 -8.21 -3.85
C TYR A 203 5.85 -7.48 -2.56
N LEU A 204 7.12 -7.13 -2.35
CA LEU A 204 7.64 -6.46 -1.16
C LEU A 204 8.50 -5.28 -1.59
N GLY A 205 8.16 -4.10 -1.07
CA GLY A 205 8.91 -2.87 -1.32
C GLY A 205 8.80 -1.90 -0.16
N THR A 206 9.34 -0.70 -0.35
CA THR A 206 9.27 0.42 0.60
C THR A 206 9.93 0.08 1.94
N GLY A 207 9.65 0.90 2.96
CA GLY A 207 10.17 0.76 4.31
C GLY A 207 11.44 1.57 4.53
N VAL A 208 11.86 1.60 5.79
CA VAL A 208 13.07 2.30 6.21
C VAL A 208 14.06 1.37 6.88
N SER A 209 15.33 1.74 6.79
CA SER A 209 16.40 1.23 7.64
C SER A 209 17.23 2.39 8.16
N ASN A 210 17.39 2.50 9.47
CA ASN A 210 18.17 3.60 10.09
C ASN A 210 17.76 5.01 9.59
N GLY A 211 16.48 5.23 9.28
CA GLY A 211 15.97 6.51 8.77
C GLY A 211 16.21 6.77 7.28
N VAL A 212 16.71 5.78 6.54
CA VAL A 212 16.86 5.85 5.07
C VAL A 212 15.75 5.02 4.44
N TYR A 213 15.01 5.63 3.51
CA TYR A 213 14.02 4.94 2.69
C TYR A 213 14.71 3.95 1.76
N LEU A 214 14.11 2.78 1.57
CA LEU A 214 14.65 1.73 0.72
C LEU A 214 13.90 1.69 -0.60
N ASP A 215 14.66 1.56 -1.67
CA ASP A 215 14.24 1.57 -3.07
C ASP A 215 14.22 0.15 -3.68
N ASP A 216 14.85 -0.84 -3.07
CA ASP A 216 14.86 -2.20 -3.62
C ASP A 216 13.48 -2.87 -3.50
N PHE A 217 13.05 -3.45 -4.62
CA PHE A 217 11.77 -4.13 -4.79
C PHE A 217 11.95 -5.62 -5.10
N TRP A 218 11.07 -6.45 -4.55
CA TRP A 218 11.21 -7.90 -4.59
C TRP A 218 9.87 -8.59 -4.80
N VAL A 219 9.91 -9.74 -5.47
CA VAL A 219 8.77 -10.66 -5.57
C VAL A 219 9.12 -12.00 -4.91
N PHE A 220 8.21 -12.53 -4.12
CA PHE A 220 8.27 -13.83 -3.48
C PHE A 220 7.34 -14.81 -4.18
N ASP A 221 7.90 -15.94 -4.59
CA ASP A 221 7.13 -17.09 -5.06
C ASP A 221 6.93 -18.07 -3.89
N PRO A 222 5.71 -18.22 -3.36
CA PRO A 222 5.42 -19.10 -2.24
C PRO A 222 5.48 -20.60 -2.60
N THR A 223 5.56 -20.95 -3.88
CA THR A 223 5.70 -22.34 -4.35
C THR A 223 7.14 -22.81 -4.26
N THR A 224 8.07 -21.91 -4.60
CA THR A 224 9.52 -22.17 -4.54
C THR A 224 10.18 -21.62 -3.27
N GLU A 225 9.44 -20.83 -2.48
CA GLU A 225 9.91 -20.11 -1.29
C GLU A 225 11.15 -19.26 -1.58
N SER A 226 11.14 -18.59 -2.74
CA SER A 226 12.28 -17.83 -3.23
C SER A 226 11.93 -16.38 -3.57
N TRP A 227 12.88 -15.49 -3.34
CA TRP A 227 12.79 -14.07 -3.65
C TRP A 227 13.55 -13.74 -4.93
N THR A 228 12.94 -12.94 -5.80
CA THR A 228 13.57 -12.41 -7.02
C THR A 228 13.52 -10.89 -6.98
N LYS A 229 14.65 -10.22 -7.30
CA LYS A 229 14.72 -8.75 -7.35
C LYS A 229 14.00 -8.23 -8.61
N LYS A 230 13.27 -7.12 -8.47
CA LYS A 230 12.62 -6.36 -9.54
C LYS A 230 13.33 -5.03 -9.81
N LEU A 231 12.82 -4.22 -10.74
CA LEU A 231 13.24 -2.82 -10.87
C LEU A 231 13.10 -2.08 -9.54
N GLU A 232 13.99 -1.11 -9.31
CA GLU A 232 13.99 -0.33 -8.06
C GLU A 232 12.75 0.58 -8.03
N LEU A 233 12.37 1.06 -6.84
CA LEU A 233 11.22 1.91 -6.60
C LEU A 233 11.52 3.39 -6.84
N ASP A 234 12.74 3.72 -7.23
CA ASP A 234 13.20 5.07 -7.51
C ASP A 234 14.05 5.01 -8.77
N GLU A 235 13.53 5.59 -9.85
CA GLU A 235 14.23 5.74 -11.13
C GLU A 235 14.26 7.22 -11.48
N GLU A 236 15.48 7.76 -11.66
CA GLU A 236 15.70 9.19 -11.85
C GLU A 236 14.89 9.72 -13.04
N ASP A 237 14.11 10.77 -12.79
CA ASP A 237 13.21 11.43 -13.74
C ASP A 237 12.01 10.57 -14.24
N GLU A 238 11.78 9.38 -13.67
CA GLU A 238 10.67 8.49 -14.07
C GLU A 238 9.63 8.28 -12.95
N TYR A 239 10.02 7.71 -11.81
CA TYR A 239 9.12 7.48 -10.68
C TYR A 239 9.84 7.49 -9.33
N ALA A 240 9.10 7.87 -8.26
CA ALA A 240 9.61 7.95 -6.89
C ALA A 240 8.65 7.28 -5.90
N VAL A 241 8.64 5.94 -5.90
CA VAL A 241 7.75 5.09 -5.11
C VAL A 241 8.31 4.83 -3.70
N ALA A 242 9.62 5.00 -3.47
CA ALA A 242 10.24 4.79 -2.16
C ALA A 242 9.60 5.65 -1.04
N ARG A 243 9.16 4.99 0.04
CA ARG A 243 8.49 5.60 1.21
C ARG A 243 8.45 4.62 2.38
N SER A 244 7.80 4.96 3.49
CA SER A 244 7.46 4.01 4.55
C SER A 244 6.04 4.18 5.06
N ASN A 245 5.55 3.25 5.88
CA ASN A 245 4.24 3.35 6.54
C ASN A 245 3.07 3.55 5.54
N ALA A 246 3.26 3.09 4.31
CA ALA A 246 2.27 3.11 3.24
C ALA A 246 1.34 1.90 3.35
N VAL A 247 0.32 1.88 2.50
CA VAL A 247 -0.54 0.72 2.31
C VAL A 247 -0.31 0.13 0.93
N GLY A 248 -0.41 -1.20 0.85
CA GLY A 248 -0.28 -1.97 -0.38
C GLY A 248 -1.54 -2.77 -0.62
N PHE A 249 -2.02 -2.78 -1.86
CA PHE A 249 -3.21 -3.52 -2.24
C PHE A 249 -3.14 -3.95 -3.70
N THR A 250 -4.07 -4.82 -4.08
CA THR A 250 -4.20 -5.32 -5.45
C THR A 250 -5.65 -5.16 -5.88
N VAL A 251 -5.84 -4.69 -7.11
CA VAL A 251 -7.13 -4.62 -7.80
C VAL A 251 -6.88 -4.72 -9.30
N ASN A 252 -7.77 -5.38 -10.04
CA ASN A 252 -7.70 -5.52 -11.50
C ASN A 252 -6.39 -6.12 -12.06
N GLY A 253 -5.64 -6.90 -11.26
CA GLY A 253 -4.37 -7.52 -11.67
C GLY A 253 -3.15 -6.61 -11.51
N TYR A 254 -3.32 -5.38 -11.01
CA TYR A 254 -2.25 -4.43 -10.73
C TYR A 254 -1.97 -4.36 -9.24
N GLY A 255 -0.71 -4.06 -8.90
CA GLY A 255 -0.29 -3.76 -7.54
C GLY A 255 -0.35 -2.27 -7.28
N TYR A 256 -0.60 -1.86 -6.05
CA TYR A 256 -0.61 -0.44 -5.71
C TYR A 256 0.12 -0.17 -4.42
N ILE A 257 0.75 1.00 -4.36
CA ILE A 257 1.28 1.59 -3.14
C ILE A 257 0.70 2.99 -3.01
N ALA A 258 -0.03 3.22 -1.92
CA ALA A 258 -0.67 4.50 -1.65
C ALA A 258 -0.29 5.04 -0.27
N CYS A 259 -0.36 6.37 -0.14
CA CYS A 259 -0.10 7.08 1.11
C CYS A 259 1.31 6.77 1.67
N GLY A 260 1.50 6.96 2.97
CA GLY A 260 2.76 6.68 3.67
C GLY A 260 3.54 7.95 4.01
N GLU A 261 4.84 7.79 4.22
CA GLU A 261 5.74 8.84 4.67
C GLU A 261 6.96 8.94 3.76
N LEU A 262 7.19 10.13 3.20
CA LEU A 262 8.39 10.52 2.47
C LEU A 262 8.75 11.97 2.82
N GLY A 263 9.55 12.18 3.87
CA GLY A 263 9.79 13.52 4.43
C GLY A 263 8.56 14.17 5.09
N GLY A 264 7.46 13.41 5.19
CA GLY A 264 6.14 13.81 5.69
C GLY A 264 5.06 12.87 5.14
N ALA A 265 3.86 12.92 5.72
CA ALA A 265 2.73 12.15 5.22
C ALA A 265 2.40 12.54 3.77
N THR A 266 2.24 11.56 2.88
CA THR A 266 1.90 11.74 1.46
C THR A 266 0.52 11.14 1.15
N ASN A 267 -0.04 11.52 0.01
CA ASN A 267 -1.26 10.97 -0.56
C ASN A 267 -1.04 10.43 -1.99
N THR A 268 0.21 10.34 -2.46
CA THR A 268 0.47 9.79 -3.81
C THR A 268 0.07 8.32 -3.89
N VAL A 269 -0.41 7.91 -5.07
CA VAL A 269 -0.83 6.55 -5.41
C VAL A 269 -0.03 6.11 -6.62
N TRP A 270 0.60 4.94 -6.53
CA TRP A 270 1.42 4.36 -7.59
C TRP A 270 0.88 2.98 -7.93
N GLU A 271 0.68 2.72 -9.22
CA GLU A 271 0.24 1.47 -9.80
C GLU A 271 1.46 0.72 -10.37
N TYR A 272 1.54 -0.58 -10.14
CA TYR A 272 2.59 -1.46 -10.64
C TYR A 272 2.01 -2.44 -11.64
N ASP A 273 2.58 -2.44 -12.85
CA ASP A 273 2.26 -3.42 -13.89
C ASP A 273 3.29 -4.57 -13.86
N PRO A 274 2.88 -5.80 -13.48
CA PRO A 274 3.80 -6.95 -13.42
C PRO A 274 4.30 -7.41 -14.79
N SER A 275 3.68 -6.96 -15.89
CA SER A 275 4.03 -7.33 -17.26
C SER A 275 5.18 -6.50 -17.84
N SER A 276 5.29 -5.24 -17.45
CA SER A 276 6.42 -4.34 -17.79
C SER A 276 7.46 -4.24 -16.67
N ASP A 277 7.10 -4.56 -15.42
CA ASP A 277 7.90 -4.32 -14.22
C ASP A 277 8.06 -2.82 -13.87
N GLU A 278 7.14 -1.98 -14.33
CA GLU A 278 7.19 -0.51 -14.22
C GLU A 278 6.08 0.03 -13.30
N TRP A 279 6.22 1.30 -12.91
CA TRP A 279 5.30 2.02 -12.04
C TRP A 279 4.73 3.25 -12.74
N ASP A 280 3.41 3.42 -12.65
CA ASP A 280 2.70 4.60 -13.13
C ASP A 280 2.04 5.33 -11.95
N GLN A 281 2.12 6.66 -11.95
CA GLN A 281 1.42 7.46 -10.96
C GLN A 281 -0.07 7.56 -11.32
N LYS A 282 -0.95 7.29 -10.36
CA LYS A 282 -2.39 7.53 -10.46
C LYS A 282 -2.74 8.86 -9.80
N THR A 283 -4.00 9.27 -9.90
CA THR A 283 -4.53 10.38 -9.10
C THR A 283 -4.18 10.20 -7.62
N SER A 284 -3.93 11.31 -6.95
CA SER A 284 -3.61 11.25 -5.52
C SER A 284 -4.86 10.88 -4.72
N PHE A 285 -4.63 10.19 -3.61
CA PHE A 285 -5.66 9.96 -2.61
C PHE A 285 -6.25 11.31 -2.13
N GLU A 286 -7.57 11.43 -2.17
CA GLU A 286 -8.29 12.69 -2.03
C GLU A 286 -8.55 13.10 -0.58
N GLY A 287 -8.62 12.13 0.33
CA GLY A 287 -8.65 12.40 1.76
C GLY A 287 -7.34 13.03 2.26
N ALA A 288 -7.29 13.29 3.57
CA ALA A 288 -6.08 13.86 4.19
C ALA A 288 -4.83 12.99 3.90
N THR A 289 -3.68 13.64 3.63
CA THR A 289 -2.39 12.93 3.52
C THR A 289 -2.16 12.12 4.78
N ARG A 290 -1.69 10.87 4.65
CA ARG A 290 -1.64 9.98 5.80
C ARG A 290 -0.50 8.99 5.75
N GLN A 291 -0.08 8.57 6.93
CA GLN A 291 0.78 7.41 7.13
C GLN A 291 0.10 6.46 8.11
N ASP A 292 0.59 5.22 8.19
CA ASP A 292 0.09 4.21 9.14
C ASP A 292 -1.41 3.90 8.96
N ALA A 293 -1.91 4.05 7.73
CA ALA A 293 -3.28 3.74 7.32
C ALA A 293 -3.51 2.23 7.21
N ILE A 294 -4.76 1.84 6.97
CA ILE A 294 -5.14 0.45 6.66
C ILE A 294 -5.78 0.40 5.27
N ALA A 295 -5.57 -0.71 4.56
CA ALA A 295 -6.29 -1.00 3.33
C ALA A 295 -7.07 -2.32 3.45
N PHE A 296 -8.27 -2.34 2.89
CA PHE A 296 -9.04 -3.56 2.66
C PHE A 296 -9.18 -3.82 1.17
N SER A 297 -9.01 -5.06 0.74
CA SER A 297 -9.23 -5.46 -0.65
C SER A 297 -9.82 -6.85 -0.72
N ASN A 298 -10.92 -6.98 -1.47
CA ASN A 298 -11.48 -8.28 -1.86
C ASN A 298 -11.03 -8.71 -3.27
N GLY A 299 -10.03 -8.02 -3.84
CA GLY A 299 -9.52 -8.20 -5.21
C GLY A 299 -10.30 -7.43 -6.29
N SER A 300 -11.51 -6.96 -5.99
CA SER A 300 -12.35 -6.17 -6.91
C SER A 300 -12.64 -4.75 -6.43
N ARG A 301 -12.68 -4.54 -5.11
CA ARG A 301 -12.94 -3.28 -4.43
C ARG A 301 -11.83 -3.05 -3.42
N VAL A 302 -11.39 -1.80 -3.30
CA VAL A 302 -10.30 -1.39 -2.40
C VAL A 302 -10.77 -0.22 -1.57
N PHE A 303 -10.42 -0.26 -0.29
CA PHE A 303 -10.71 0.80 0.66
C PHE A 303 -9.44 1.21 1.37
N ILE A 304 -9.21 2.51 1.55
CA ILE A 304 -8.16 3.04 2.40
C ILE A 304 -8.84 3.87 3.48
N GLY A 305 -8.38 3.73 4.72
CA GLY A 305 -8.89 4.57 5.80
C GLY A 305 -7.95 4.63 6.98
N MET A 306 -8.38 5.37 7.99
CA MET A 306 -7.65 5.58 9.23
C MET A 306 -6.24 6.15 8.99
N GLY A 307 -5.33 5.94 9.95
CA GLY A 307 -3.97 6.44 9.90
C GLY A 307 -3.86 7.80 10.58
N ARG A 308 -2.81 8.54 10.23
CA ARG A 308 -2.58 9.86 10.82
C ARG A 308 -1.81 10.81 9.92
N THR A 309 -1.96 12.09 10.21
CA THR A 309 -1.13 13.17 9.69
C THR A 309 -0.63 14.05 10.82
N GLY A 310 0.68 14.02 11.07
CA GLY A 310 1.25 14.61 12.28
C GLY A 310 0.65 13.99 13.55
N THR A 311 -0.10 14.79 14.32
CA THR A 311 -0.81 14.37 15.55
C THR A 311 -2.32 14.20 15.35
N LEU A 312 -2.83 14.40 14.13
CA LEU A 312 -4.24 14.17 13.80
C LEU A 312 -4.40 12.70 13.41
N TYR A 313 -5.22 11.97 14.16
CA TYR A 313 -5.64 10.60 13.84
C TYR A 313 -6.95 10.66 13.07
N LEU A 314 -7.11 9.73 12.12
CA LEU A 314 -8.19 9.74 11.14
C LEU A 314 -9.14 8.56 11.36
N ASP A 315 -10.40 8.74 10.99
CA ASP A 315 -11.51 7.79 11.09
C ASP A 315 -12.37 7.72 9.82
N ASP A 316 -11.92 8.37 8.74
CA ASP A 316 -12.51 8.30 7.41
C ASP A 316 -12.12 7.02 6.67
N LEU A 317 -12.91 6.67 5.66
CA LEU A 317 -12.73 5.51 4.80
C LEU A 317 -13.18 5.88 3.38
N ASP A 318 -12.34 5.59 2.40
CA ASP A 318 -12.56 5.94 1.01
C ASP A 318 -12.40 4.68 0.14
N GLU A 319 -13.24 4.52 -0.88
CA GLU A 319 -13.12 3.47 -1.88
C GLU A 319 -12.41 3.97 -3.13
N PHE A 320 -11.48 3.17 -3.67
CA PHE A 320 -10.72 3.51 -4.86
C PHE A 320 -11.29 2.90 -6.14
N PHE A 321 -11.45 3.73 -7.16
CA PHE A 321 -11.88 3.36 -8.51
C PHE A 321 -10.75 3.65 -9.52
N PRO A 322 -9.78 2.73 -9.71
CA PRO A 322 -8.54 2.98 -10.46
C PRO A 322 -8.70 3.25 -11.96
N LEU A 323 -9.88 2.96 -12.52
CA LEU A 323 -10.19 3.07 -13.95
C LEU A 323 -11.19 4.19 -14.26
N ASP A 324 -11.74 4.84 -13.23
CA ASP A 324 -12.66 5.94 -13.41
C ASP A 324 -11.84 7.24 -13.52
N GLU A 325 -12.32 8.17 -14.35
CA GLU A 325 -11.73 9.50 -14.48
C GLU A 325 -11.93 10.27 -13.18
N TYR A 326 -10.96 11.12 -12.84
CA TYR A 326 -11.06 12.01 -11.70
C TYR A 326 -12.23 13.00 -11.85
N GLU A 327 -13.10 13.10 -10.85
CA GLU A 327 -14.16 14.11 -10.78
C GLU A 327 -13.91 15.06 -9.59
N GLU A 328 -13.60 16.35 -9.84
CA GLU A 328 -13.33 17.36 -8.78
C GLU A 328 -14.51 17.61 -7.81
N GLU A 329 -15.72 17.09 -8.07
CA GLU A 329 -16.96 17.43 -7.35
C GLU A 329 -17.58 16.29 -6.51
N ASP A 330 -16.94 15.13 -6.38
CA ASP A 330 -17.46 13.98 -5.62
C ASP A 330 -17.23 14.05 -4.09
#